data_AF-A0A524D5Y3-F1
#
_entry.id   AF-A0A524D5Y3-F1
#
_cell.length_a   1.000
_cell.length_b   1.000
_cell.length_c   1.000
_cell.angle_alpha   90.00
_cell.angle_beta   90.00
_cell.angle_gamma   90.00
#
_symmetry.space_group_name_H-M   'P 1'
#
loop_
_entity.id
_entity.type
_entity.pdbx_description
1 polymer ?
#
loop_
_entity_poly.entity_id
_entity_poly.type
_entity_poly.pdbx_seq_one_letter_code
_entity_poly.pdbx_strand_id
1 'polypeptide(L)' 'MSEKKLPPGPNLPPKTMLRENYCLFHKGDITGEVYTCPSCKTTYCLSCAKKAKEEKRTCVKCKQLIFL' A
#
# COMPACT_ATOMS: atom_id res chain seq x y z
N MET A 1 38.24 37.33 12.07
CA MET A 1 37.06 36.77 11.38
C MET A 1 37.05 35.29 11.67
N SER A 2 36.17 34.81 12.56
CA SER A 2 36.13 33.40 12.97
C SER A 2 35.01 32.70 12.22
N GLU A 3 35.39 31.95 11.20
CA GLU A 3 34.51 31.18 10.34
C GLU A 3 33.93 30.00 11.15
N LYS A 4 32.67 30.13 11.59
CA LYS A 4 31.94 29.07 12.29
C LYS A 4 31.63 27.95 11.31
N LYS A 5 32.50 26.94 11.23
CA LYS A 5 32.23 25.69 10.51
C LYS A 5 31.05 24.99 11.19
N LEU A 6 29.88 25.05 10.57
CA LEU A 6 28.71 24.29 11.00
C LEU A 6 29.05 22.79 10.98
N PRO A 7 28.61 22.00 11.97
CA PRO A 7 28.82 20.56 11.94
C PRO A 7 28.12 19.96 10.71
N PRO A 8 28.66 18.87 10.14
CA PRO A 8 27.98 18.18 9.05
C PRO A 8 26.57 17.77 9.52
N GLY A 9 25.56 18.13 8.73
CA GLY A 9 24.17 17.78 9.03
C GLY A 9 23.99 16.26 9.15
N PRO A 10 23.01 15.80 9.93
CA PRO A 10 22.76 14.37 10.09
C PRO A 10 22.47 13.74 8.71
N ASN A 11 23.29 12.75 8.33
CA ASN A 11 23.05 11.92 7.16
C ASN A 11 21.80 11.08 7.40
N LEU A 12 20.66 11.51 6.87
CA LEU A 12 19.46 10.70 6.87
C LEU A 12 19.69 9.49 5.95
N PRO A 13 19.38 8.25 6.39
CA PRO A 13 19.46 7.09 5.52
C PRO A 13 18.51 7.26 4.33
N PRO A 14 18.83 6.66 3.16
CA PRO A 14 17.93 6.69 2.01
C PRO A 14 16.58 6.13 2.44
N LYS A 15 15.49 6.87 2.17
CA LYS A 15 14.12 6.41 2.37
C LYS A 15 13.93 5.15 1.54
N THR A 16 14.11 3.98 2.17
CA THR A 16 13.61 2.72 1.66
C THR A 16 12.10 2.88 1.59
N MET A 17 11.58 3.12 0.39
CA MET A 17 10.15 3.01 0.14
C MET A 17 9.82 1.53 0.37
N LEU A 18 9.39 1.21 1.59
CA LEU A 18 8.82 -0.11 1.89
C LEU A 18 7.77 -0.36 0.81
N ARG A 19 7.99 -1.38 0.00
CA ARG A 19 7.03 -1.78 -1.03
C ARG A 19 5.81 -2.34 -0.30
N GLU A 20 4.84 -1.49 -0.02
CA GLU A 20 3.52 -1.85 0.55
C GLU A 20 2.60 -2.51 -0.50
N ASN A 21 3.19 -3.23 -1.46
CA ASN A 21 2.47 -3.84 -2.57
C ASN A 21 2.16 -5.30 -2.26
N TYR A 22 1.39 -5.60 -1.21
CA TYR A 22 0.99 -6.97 -0.89
C TYR A 22 -0.53 -7.14 -0.89
N CYS A 23 -1.03 -8.08 -1.68
CA CYS A 23 -2.44 -8.39 -1.78
C CYS A 23 -2.84 -9.53 -0.87
N LEU A 24 -3.80 -9.28 0.03
CA LEU A 24 -4.33 -10.33 0.91
C LEU A 24 -5.24 -11.35 0.21
N PHE A 25 -5.76 -11.04 -0.99
CA PHE A 25 -6.64 -11.95 -1.73
C PHE A 25 -5.88 -13.11 -2.36
N HIS A 26 -4.82 -12.80 -3.12
CA HIS A 26 -3.97 -13.82 -3.74
C HIS A 26 -2.73 -14.16 -2.90
N LYS A 27 -2.55 -13.50 -1.74
CA LYS A 27 -1.42 -13.70 -0.82
C LYS A 27 -0.06 -13.58 -1.51
N GLY A 28 0.17 -12.45 -2.17
CA GLY A 28 1.40 -12.18 -2.91
C GLY A 28 1.48 -10.71 -3.31
N ASP A 29 2.48 -10.34 -4.09
CA ASP A 29 2.70 -8.96 -4.47
C ASP A 29 1.58 -8.38 -5.34
N ILE A 30 1.25 -7.11 -5.14
CA ILE A 30 0.32 -6.37 -5.99
C ILE A 30 1.01 -6.08 -7.32
N THR A 31 0.50 -6.70 -8.38
CA THR A 31 1.00 -6.51 -9.74
C THR A 31 0.01 -5.62 -10.50
N GLY A 32 0.47 -4.43 -10.90
CA GLY A 32 -0.31 -3.48 -11.70
C GLY A 32 -1.18 -2.53 -10.87
N GLU A 33 -2.46 -2.46 -11.18
CA GLU A 33 -3.40 -1.49 -10.57
C GLU A 33 -3.78 -1.90 -9.15
N VAL A 34 -3.72 -0.92 -8.24
CA VAL A 34 -4.06 -1.08 -6.83
C VAL A 34 -5.48 -0.61 -6.60
N TYR A 35 -6.35 -1.51 -6.13
CA TYR A 35 -7.65 -1.15 -5.58
C TYR A 35 -7.50 -0.89 -4.08
N THR A 36 -7.88 0.31 -3.65
CA THR A 36 -7.92 0.66 -2.23
C THR A 36 -9.36 0.56 -1.73
N CYS A 37 -9.62 -0.29 -0.74
CA CYS A 37 -10.95 -0.42 -0.16
C CYS A 37 -11.39 0.91 0.48
N PRO A 38 -12.54 1.50 0.09
CA PRO A 38 -12.97 2.79 0.61
C PRO A 38 -13.30 2.76 2.12
N SER A 39 -13.69 1.61 2.65
CA SER A 39 -14.06 1.48 4.07
C SER A 39 -12.87 1.33 5.02
N CYS A 40 -11.83 0.59 4.63
CA CYS A 40 -10.71 0.25 5.53
C CYS A 40 -9.32 0.65 5.00
N LYS A 41 -9.28 1.32 3.85
CA LYS A 41 -8.07 1.78 3.16
C LYS A 41 -7.05 0.66 2.88
N THR A 42 -7.50 -0.59 2.86
CA THR A 42 -6.61 -1.71 2.55
C THR A 42 -6.43 -1.80 1.05
N THR A 43 -5.18 -1.90 0.63
CA THR A 43 -4.77 -2.03 -0.76
C THR A 43 -4.81 -3.50 -1.19
N TYR A 44 -5.37 -3.73 -2.36
CA TYR A 44 -5.50 -5.04 -3.01
C TYR A 44 -5.18 -4.87 -4.50
N CYS A 45 -4.98 -5.98 -5.21
CA CYS A 45 -4.96 -5.94 -6.67
C CYS A 45 -6.34 -5.61 -7.20
N LEU A 46 -6.41 -4.75 -8.22
CA LEU A 46 -7.64 -4.46 -8.93
C LEU A 46 -8.27 -5.74 -9.50
N SER A 47 -7.45 -6.67 -10.00
CA SER A 47 -7.89 -7.99 -10.49
C SER A 47 -8.55 -8.84 -9.40
N CYS A 48 -7.99 -8.84 -8.18
CA CYS A 48 -8.57 -9.54 -7.05
C CYS A 48 -9.87 -8.91 -6.57
N ALA A 49 -9.93 -7.57 -6.56
CA ALA A 49 -11.12 -6.83 -6.20
C ALA A 49 -12.26 -7.05 -7.23
N LYS A 50 -11.94 -7.11 -8.52
CA LYS A 50 -12.91 -7.48 -9.59
C LYS A 50 -13.46 -8.88 -9.39
N LYS A 51 -12.59 -9.89 -9.23
CA LYS A 51 -13.01 -11.27 -8.95
C LYS A 51 -13.87 -11.36 -7.69
N ALA A 52 -13.47 -10.67 -6.63
CA ALA A 52 -14.23 -10.63 -5.38
C ALA A 52 -15.64 -10.03 -5.58
N LYS A 53 -15.78 -8.98 -6.39
CA LYS A 53 -17.09 -8.41 -6.74
C LYS A 53 -17.95 -9.43 -7.50
N GLU A 54 -17.39 -10.13 -8.49
CA GLU A 54 -18.08 -11.18 -9.25
C GLU A 54 -18.50 -12.35 -8.37
N GLU A 55 -17.62 -12.80 -7.46
CA GLU A 55 -17.89 -13.87 -6.49
C GLU A 55 -18.72 -13.40 -5.28
N LYS A 56 -19.19 -12.15 -5.25
CA LYS A 56 -19.88 -11.51 -4.10
C LYS A 56 -19.11 -11.65 -2.77
N ARG A 57 -17.78 -11.71 -2.83
CA ARG A 57 -16.88 -11.73 -1.67
C ARG A 57 -16.70 -10.33 -1.11
N THR A 58 -16.48 -10.28 0.19
CA THR A 58 -16.23 -9.05 0.93
C THR A 58 -14.74 -8.82 1.16
N CYS A 59 -14.39 -7.59 1.53
CA CYS A 59 -13.06 -7.19 1.91
C CYS A 59 -12.54 -8.05 3.07
N VAL A 60 -11.35 -8.64 2.92
CA VAL A 60 -10.76 -9.54 3.92
C VAL A 60 -10.60 -8.86 5.29
N LYS A 61 -10.37 -7.53 5.30
CA LYS A 61 -10.08 -6.80 6.54
C LYS A 61 -11.33 -6.27 7.24
N CYS A 62 -12.25 -5.62 6.52
CA CYS A 62 -13.45 -5.01 7.11
C CYS A 62 -14.77 -5.73 6.82
N LYS A 63 -14.72 -6.85 6.07
CA LYS A 63 -15.90 -7.63 5.66
C LYS A 63 -16.99 -6.81 4.93
N GLN A 64 -16.63 -5.64 4.40
CA GLN A 64 -17.51 -4.81 3.56
C GLN A 64 -17.49 -5.27 2.10
N LEU A 65 -18.57 -5.04 1.37
CA LEU A 65 -18.64 -5.34 -0.07
C LEU A 65 -17.57 -4.54 -0.83
N ILE A 66 -16.98 -5.17 -1.83
CA ILE A 66 -16.03 -4.52 -2.73
C ILE A 66 -16.83 -3.79 -3.81
N PHE A 67 -16.90 -2.46 -3.66
CA PHE A 67 -17.48 -1.56 -4.64
C PHE A 67 -16.36 -1.04 -5.55
N LEU A 68 -16.20 -1.70 -6.69
CA LEU A 68 -15.26 -1.36 -7.76
C LEU A 68 -16.01 -0.79 -8.96
#